data_AF-A0A1F5SIT0-F1
#
_entry.id   AF-A0A1F5SIT0-F1
#
_cell.length_a   1.000
_cell.length_b   1.000
_cell.length_c   1.000
_cell.angle_alpha   90.00
_cell.angle_beta   90.00
_cell.angle_gamma   90.00
#
_symmetry.space_group_name_H-M   'P 1'
#
loop_
_entity.id
_entity.type
_entity.pdbx_description
1 polymer ?
#
loop_
_entity_poly.entity_id
_entity_poly.type
_entity_poly.pdbx_seq_one_letter_code
_entity_poly.pdbx_strand_id
1 'polypeptide(L)'
;MEPFRFLHFKVYQDAKNYFKKILVISERVKSYSFKDQIRRASLSIILNIAEGSSRKSDLEFARFLEISIGSLNEVAACIDIMKELNKINETEYKKFMSEAEELAKQLGGFIKMLRAKKVKC
;
A
#
# COMPACT_ATOMS: atom_id res chain seq x y z
N MET A 1 -14.12 20.62 1.70
CA MET A 1 -13.51 19.34 1.28
C MET A 1 -14.63 18.32 1.25
N GLU A 2 -14.77 17.57 0.15
CA GLU A 2 -15.72 16.47 0.08
C GLU A 2 -15.36 15.39 1.12
N PRO A 3 -16.29 14.96 1.99
CA PRO A 3 -16.06 13.85 2.91
C PRO A 3 -15.72 12.57 2.16
N PHE A 4 -14.79 11.78 2.68
CA PHE A 4 -14.41 10.46 2.14
C PHE A 4 -13.98 10.43 0.66
N ARG A 5 -13.49 11.55 0.11
CA ARG A 5 -13.01 11.65 -1.29
C ARG A 5 -12.01 10.57 -1.72
N PHE A 6 -11.29 9.97 -0.77
CA PHE A 6 -10.35 8.88 -1.04
C PHE A 6 -11.01 7.64 -1.67
N LEU A 7 -12.32 7.44 -1.47
CA LEU A 7 -13.07 6.33 -2.06
C LEU A 7 -13.01 6.34 -3.60
N HIS A 8 -12.81 7.52 -4.20
CA HIS A 8 -12.71 7.71 -5.64
C HIS A 8 -11.28 7.61 -6.18
N PHE A 9 -10.26 7.51 -5.32
CA PHE A 9 -8.88 7.41 -5.78
C PHE A 9 -8.58 6.00 -6.29
N LYS A 10 -8.12 5.89 -7.54
CA LYS A 10 -7.71 4.61 -8.13
C LYS A 10 -6.72 3.87 -7.23
N VAL A 11 -5.69 4.57 -6.72
CA VAL A 11 -4.68 3.96 -5.84
C VAL A 11 -5.26 3.40 -4.53
N TYR A 12 -6.33 4.01 -4.01
CA TYR A 12 -7.03 3.49 -2.84
C TYR A 12 -7.80 2.20 -3.16
N GLN A 13 -8.48 2.16 -4.31
CA GLN A 13 -9.21 0.98 -4.77
C GLN A 13 -8.26 -0.20 -5.05
N ASP A 14 -7.12 0.08 -5.69
CA ASP A 14 -6.09 -0.91 -5.97
C ASP A 14 -5.45 -1.41 -4.66
N ALA A 15 -5.14 -0.53 -3.71
CA ALA A 15 -4.63 -0.91 -2.39
C ALA A 15 -5.61 -1.79 -1.62
N LYS A 16 -6.92 -1.51 -1.68
CA LYS A 16 -7.98 -2.36 -1.10
C LYS A 16 -8.01 -3.75 -1.73
N ASN A 17 -7.88 -3.83 -3.05
CA ASN A 17 -7.88 -5.11 -3.75
C ASN A 17 -6.62 -5.91 -3.41
N TYR A 18 -5.48 -5.25 -3.31
CA TYR A 18 -4.22 -5.86 -2.87
C TYR A 18 -4.34 -6.41 -1.44
N PHE A 19 -4.84 -5.62 -0.49
CA PHE A 19 -5.08 -6.05 0.89
C PHE A 19 -5.95 -7.30 1.00
N LYS A 20 -7.04 -7.39 0.22
CA LYS A 20 -7.88 -8.60 0.20
C LYS A 20 -7.09 -9.84 -0.21
N LYS A 21 -6.18 -9.73 -1.18
CA LYS A 21 -5.31 -10.85 -1.60
C LYS A 21 -4.29 -11.18 -0.51
N ILE A 22 -3.72 -10.17 0.16
CA ILE A 22 -2.81 -10.35 1.30
C ILE A 22 -3.49 -11.11 2.44
N LEU A 23 -4.73 -10.78 2.78
CA LEU A 23 -5.51 -11.52 3.79
C LEU A 23 -5.55 -13.01 3.46
N VAL A 24 -5.86 -13.35 2.21
CA VAL A 24 -5.94 -14.75 1.76
C VAL A 24 -4.59 -15.47 1.86
N ILE A 25 -3.51 -14.89 1.32
CA ILE A 25 -2.21 -15.59 1.34
C ILE A 25 -1.61 -15.67 2.75
N SER A 26 -1.89 -14.69 3.61
CA SER A 26 -1.35 -14.67 4.97
C SER A 26 -1.77 -15.90 5.78
N GLU A 27 -2.96 -16.48 5.52
CA GLU A 27 -3.42 -17.71 6.21
C GLU A 27 -2.51 -18.92 5.97
N ARG A 28 -1.69 -18.91 4.92
CA ARG A 28 -0.73 -19.98 4.63
C ARG A 28 0.46 -19.99 5.60
N VAL A 29 0.62 -18.94 6.41
CA VAL A 29 1.66 -18.84 7.43
C VAL A 29 1.10 -19.26 8.78
N LYS A 30 1.78 -20.17 9.48
CA LYS A 30 1.34 -20.61 10.83
C LYS A 30 1.61 -19.55 11.89
N SER A 31 2.75 -18.87 11.81
CA SER A 31 3.17 -17.84 12.77
C SER A 31 2.14 -16.71 12.86
N TYR A 32 1.57 -16.51 14.05
CA TYR A 32 0.62 -15.44 14.30
C TYR A 32 1.26 -14.06 14.12
N SER A 33 2.47 -13.86 14.65
CA SER A 33 3.17 -12.58 14.56
C SER A 33 3.47 -12.18 13.12
N PHE A 34 3.84 -13.14 12.26
CA PHE A 34 4.06 -12.88 10.85
C PHE A 34 2.75 -12.52 10.13
N LYS A 35 1.68 -13.28 10.39
CA LYS A 35 0.35 -13.00 9.84
C LYS A 35 -0.13 -11.61 10.22
N ASP A 36 0.00 -11.26 11.49
CA ASP A 36 -0.38 -9.96 12.02
C ASP A 36 0.45 -8.84 11.38
N GLN A 37 1.78 -9.04 11.22
CA GLN A 37 2.64 -8.03 10.61
C GLN A 37 2.26 -7.72 9.16
N ILE A 38 2.14 -8.72 8.30
CA ILE A 38 1.81 -8.48 6.88
C ILE A 38 0.40 -7.87 6.73
N ARG A 39 -0.54 -8.25 7.59
CA ARG A 39 -1.91 -7.70 7.60
C ARG A 39 -1.93 -6.25 8.02
N ARG A 40 -1.25 -5.90 9.11
CA ARG A 40 -1.16 -4.51 9.59
C ARG A 40 -0.46 -3.62 8.59
N ALA A 41 0.67 -4.07 8.04
CA ALA A 41 1.40 -3.33 7.01
C ALA A 41 0.50 -3.09 5.79
N SER A 42 -0.20 -4.12 5.29
CA SER A 42 -1.08 -3.97 4.13
C SER A 42 -2.30 -3.08 4.40
N LEU A 43 -2.90 -3.16 5.59
CA LEU A 43 -4.00 -2.27 6.00
C LEU A 43 -3.51 -0.83 6.16
N SER A 44 -2.30 -0.62 6.71
CA SER A 44 -1.68 0.69 6.91
C SER A 44 -1.58 1.50 5.61
N ILE A 45 -1.33 0.85 4.46
CA ILE A 45 -1.33 1.51 3.15
C ILE A 45 -2.68 2.20 2.89
N ILE A 46 -3.79 1.49 3.11
CA ILE A 46 -5.15 1.98 2.89
C ILE A 46 -5.49 3.10 3.86
N LEU A 47 -5.15 2.92 5.14
CA LEU A 47 -5.45 3.87 6.21
C LEU A 47 -4.70 5.18 6.02
N ASN A 48 -3.41 5.13 5.65
CA ASN A 48 -2.62 6.34 5.38
C ASN A 48 -3.12 7.11 4.15
N ILE A 49 -3.57 6.43 3.08
CA ILE A 49 -4.21 7.12 1.94
C ILE A 49 -5.49 7.84 2.41
N ALA A 50 -6.34 7.16 3.18
CA ALA A 50 -7.59 7.74 3.66
C ALA A 50 -7.34 8.93 4.61
N GLU A 51 -6.47 8.75 5.61
CA GLU A 51 -6.14 9.78 6.58
C GLU A 51 -5.46 10.99 5.92
N GLY A 52 -4.47 10.73 5.07
CA GLY A 52 -3.77 11.74 4.30
C GLY A 52 -4.71 12.57 3.43
N SER A 53 -5.74 11.94 2.84
CA SER A 53 -6.70 12.63 1.99
C SER A 53 -7.51 13.71 2.72
N SER A 54 -7.61 13.61 4.05
CA SER A 54 -8.34 14.55 4.91
C SER A 54 -7.48 15.75 5.34
N ARG A 55 -6.17 15.72 5.08
CA ARG A 55 -5.22 16.77 5.47
C ARG A 55 -5.45 18.05 4.68
N LYS A 56 -5.21 19.19 5.34
CA LYS A 56 -5.48 20.53 4.78
C LYS A 56 -4.50 20.90 3.67
N SER A 57 -3.27 20.38 3.70
CA SER A 57 -2.24 20.68 2.73
C SER A 57 -1.84 19.46 1.89
N ASP A 58 -1.58 19.69 0.60
CA ASP A 58 -1.05 18.68 -0.31
C ASP A 58 0.33 18.16 0.14
N LEU A 59 1.10 18.98 0.87
CA LEU A 59 2.38 18.56 1.46
C LEU A 59 2.19 17.53 2.58
N GLU A 60 1.24 17.75 3.48
CA GLU A 60 0.92 16.75 4.51
C GLU A 60 0.34 15.50 3.88
N PHE A 61 -0.57 15.62 2.90
CA PHE A 61 -1.09 14.45 2.21
C PHE A 61 0.04 13.64 1.56
N ALA A 62 0.99 14.30 0.88
CA ALA A 62 2.16 13.63 0.31
C ALA A 62 2.97 12.86 1.36
N ARG A 63 3.13 13.38 2.59
CA ARG A 63 3.82 12.66 3.69
C ARG A 63 3.10 11.37 4.09
N PHE A 64 1.77 11.39 4.16
CA PHE A 64 0.99 10.16 4.42
C PHE A 64 1.14 9.12 3.31
N LEU A 65 1.23 9.56 2.05
CA LEU A 65 1.50 8.66 0.94
C LEU A 65 2.92 8.09 0.99
N GLU A 66 3.91 8.82 1.51
CA GLU A 66 5.25 8.28 1.77
C GLU A 66 5.24 7.19 2.84
N ILE A 67 4.46 7.36 3.90
CA ILE A 67 4.24 6.30 4.91
C ILE A 67 3.60 5.07 4.25
N SER A 68 2.66 5.28 3.33
CA SER A 68 2.03 4.19 2.57
C SER A 68 3.06 3.40 1.73
N ILE A 69 4.05 4.07 1.14
CA ILE A 69 5.17 3.40 0.44
C ILE A 69 6.02 2.58 1.42
N GLY A 70 6.32 3.14 2.61
CA GLY A 70 7.02 2.39 3.66
C GLY A 70 6.30 1.10 4.06
N SER A 71 4.98 1.19 4.33
CA SER A 71 4.16 0.02 4.63
C SER A 71 4.08 -0.97 3.46
N LEU A 72 4.06 -0.50 2.22
CA LEU A 72 4.11 -1.37 1.04
C LEU A 72 5.42 -2.15 0.92
N ASN A 73 6.56 -1.52 1.25
CA ASN A 73 7.86 -2.20 1.30
C ASN A 73 7.89 -3.29 2.39
N GLU A 74 7.26 -3.06 3.55
CA GLU A 74 7.14 -4.11 4.57
C GLU A 74 6.31 -5.30 4.06
N VAL A 75 5.23 -5.05 3.34
CA VAL A 75 4.43 -6.12 2.72
C VAL A 75 5.26 -6.89 1.69
N ALA A 76 6.02 -6.19 0.84
CA ALA A 76 6.90 -6.82 -0.14
C ALA A 76 7.97 -7.70 0.53
N ALA A 77 8.60 -7.23 1.60
CA ALA A 77 9.55 -8.03 2.38
C ALA A 77 8.90 -9.28 3.01
N CYS A 78 7.67 -9.17 3.50
CA CYS A 78 6.93 -10.34 3.99
C CYS A 78 6.65 -11.33 2.85
N ILE A 79 6.27 -10.87 1.66
CA ILE A 79 6.00 -11.74 0.50
C ILE A 79 7.27 -12.46 0.05
N ASP A 80 8.42 -11.78 0.11
CA ASP A 80 9.74 -12.36 -0.15
C ASP A 80 10.05 -13.50 0.83
N ILE A 81 9.85 -13.27 2.13
CA ILE A 81 10.01 -14.32 3.14
C ILE A 81 9.01 -15.47 2.92
N MET A 82 7.76 -15.19 2.53
CA MET A 82 6.77 -16.22 2.23
C MET A 82 7.19 -17.11 1.06
N LYS A 83 7.91 -16.56 0.07
CA LYS A 83 8.48 -17.31 -1.04
C LYS A 83 9.59 -18.24 -0.56
N GLU A 84 10.54 -17.75 0.23
CA GLU A 84 11.61 -18.55 0.84
C GLU A 84 11.06 -19.69 1.72
N LEU A 85 9.96 -19.43 2.43
CA LEU A 85 9.26 -20.44 3.25
C LEU A 85 8.34 -21.37 2.44
N ASN A 86 8.39 -21.32 1.11
CA ASN A 86 7.56 -22.09 0.17
C ASN A 86 6.05 -21.98 0.48
N LYS A 87 5.58 -20.81 0.92
CA LYS A 87 4.15 -20.51 1.18
C LYS A 87 3.41 -19.99 -0.04
N ILE A 88 4.18 -19.50 -1.02
CA ILE A 88 3.70 -19.08 -2.33
C ILE A 88 4.68 -19.61 -3.38
N ASN A 89 4.17 -19.93 -4.58
CA ASN A 89 5.02 -20.38 -5.67
C ASN A 89 5.62 -19.19 -6.46
N GLU A 90 6.47 -19.48 -7.44
CA GLU A 90 7.13 -18.46 -8.27
C GLU A 90 6.14 -17.54 -9.01
N THR A 91 5.07 -18.12 -9.56
CA THR A 91 4.04 -17.39 -10.30
C THR A 91 3.28 -16.43 -9.39
N GLU A 92 2.92 -16.89 -8.19
CA GLU A 92 2.26 -16.06 -7.18
C GLU A 92 3.19 -14.94 -6.72
N TYR A 93 4.46 -15.25 -6.40
CA TYR A 93 5.46 -14.26 -5.99
C TYR A 93 5.59 -13.13 -7.03
N LYS A 94 5.84 -13.49 -8.31
CA LYS A 94 5.94 -12.51 -9.40
C LYS A 94 4.69 -11.64 -9.53
N LYS A 95 3.51 -12.26 -9.40
CA LYS A 95 2.23 -11.54 -9.45
C LYS A 95 2.12 -10.53 -8.30
N PHE A 96 2.38 -10.95 -7.07
CA PHE A 96 2.28 -10.07 -5.91
C PHE A 96 3.30 -8.94 -5.95
N MET A 97 4.55 -9.22 -6.33
CA MET A 97 5.59 -8.21 -6.48
C MET A 97 5.24 -7.20 -7.58
N SER A 98 4.73 -7.67 -8.73
CA SER A 98 4.27 -6.77 -9.79
C SER A 98 3.11 -5.86 -9.36
N GLU A 99 2.15 -6.39 -8.60
CA GLU A 99 1.07 -5.58 -8.03
C GLU A 99 1.58 -4.56 -7.00
N ALA A 100 2.59 -4.93 -6.20
CA ALA A 100 3.25 -4.00 -5.27
C ALA A 100 4.00 -2.89 -6.02
N GLU A 101 4.75 -3.21 -7.07
CA GLU A 101 5.44 -2.22 -7.90
C GLU A 101 4.46 -1.23 -8.54
N GLU A 102 3.33 -1.71 -9.03
CA GLU A 102 2.29 -0.85 -9.61
C GLU A 102 1.70 0.10 -8.55
N LEU A 103 1.42 -0.39 -7.34
CA LEU A 103 1.00 0.46 -6.23
C LEU A 103 2.07 1.51 -5.86
N ALA A 104 3.34 1.12 -5.83
CA ALA A 104 4.44 2.05 -5.55
C ALA A 104 4.51 3.16 -6.61
N LYS A 105 4.34 2.82 -7.89
CA LYS A 105 4.28 3.80 -8.99
C LYS A 105 3.10 4.75 -8.85
N GLN A 106 1.92 4.24 -8.52
CA GLN A 106 0.73 5.06 -8.30
C GLN A 106 0.90 6.03 -7.12
N LEU A 107 1.42 5.54 -5.99
CA LEU A 107 1.72 6.35 -4.81
C LEU A 107 2.76 7.43 -5.13
N GLY A 108 3.87 7.06 -5.77
CA GLY A 108 4.93 7.99 -6.16
C GLY A 108 4.46 9.05 -7.15
N GLY A 109 3.67 8.67 -8.16
CA GLY A 109 3.06 9.59 -9.10
C GLY A 109 2.11 10.58 -8.41
N PHE A 110 1.32 10.10 -7.46
CA PHE A 110 0.40 10.95 -6.69
C PHE A 110 1.18 11.93 -5.78
N ILE A 111 2.23 11.47 -5.09
CA ILE A 111 3.13 12.33 -4.31
C ILE A 111 3.72 13.44 -5.19
N LYS A 112 4.22 13.09 -6.37
CA LYS A 112 4.80 14.06 -7.32
C LYS A 112 3.76 15.11 -7.74
N MET A 113 2.54 14.68 -8.04
CA MET A 113 1.45 15.59 -8.41
C MET A 113 1.09 16.56 -7.27
N LEU A 114 0.96 16.07 -6.04
CA LEU A 114 0.64 16.88 -4.87
C LEU A 114 1.74 17.91 -4.56
N ARG A 115 3.02 17.52 -4.73
CA ARG A 115 4.16 18.43 -4.54
C ARG A 115 4.26 19.48 -5.66
N ALA A 116 3.97 19.11 -6.90
CA ALA A 116 4.05 20.02 -8.04
C ALA A 116 3.01 21.15 -8.01
N LYS A 117 1.81 20.91 -7.43
CA LYS A 117 0.76 21.93 -7.29
C LYS A 117 1.18 23.18 -6.49
N LYS A 118 2.26 23.10 -5.71
CA LYS A 118 2.78 24.23 -4.93
C LYS A 118 3.63 25.21 -5.77
N VAL A 119 4.05 24.85 -6.98
CA VAL A 119 4.86 25.70 -7.87
C VAL A 119 3.96 26.33 -8.93
N LYS A 120 3.08 27.23 -8.49
CA LYS A 120 2.49 28.26 -9.36
C LYS A 120 2.63 29.58 -8.60
N CYS A 121 3.80 30.19 -8.73
CA CYS A 121 3.98 31.62 -8.57
C CYS A 121 3.79 32.26 -9.96
#